data_AF-U9SFZ5-F1
#
_entry.id   AF-U9SFZ5-F1
#
_cell.length_a   1.000
_cell.length_b   1.000
_cell.length_c   1.000
_cell.angle_alpha   90.00
_cell.angle_beta   90.00
_cell.angle_gamma   90.00
#
_symmetry.space_group_name_H-M   'P 1'
#
loop_
_entity.id
_entity.type
_entity.pdbx_description
1 polymer ?
#
loop_
_entity_poly.entity_id
_entity_poly.type
_entity_poly.pdbx_seq_one_letter_code
_entity_poly.pdbx_strand_id
1 'polypeptide(L)'
;MPPHKKMRSRTEGDVIKSGPYTNEEDAQLIELYEQHSDKVDKWKIIAGNLNRNYKSIRERYVNHLDQTIDKSDLTADEKREIDDLQTNPCYNKKYRNKWPEIAKKLSLNRKQGRRTELQIKNYWNSKERTQKRKNKNKERSYERISNIMNIKNIIRDV
;
A
#
# COMPACT_ATOMS: atom_id res chain seq x y z
N MET A 1 36.72 23.03 5.62
CA MET A 1 35.66 21.99 5.69
C MET A 1 34.81 22.27 6.92
N PRO A 2 33.47 22.34 6.83
CA PRO A 2 32.62 22.50 7.99
C PRO A 2 32.56 21.18 8.81
N PRO A 3 32.45 21.24 10.15
CA PRO A 3 32.55 20.06 11.00
C PRO A 3 31.29 19.20 10.93
N HIS A 4 31.49 17.89 10.75
CA HIS A 4 30.43 16.88 10.84
C HIS A 4 29.79 16.89 12.23
N LYS A 5 28.48 17.16 12.31
CA LYS A 5 27.69 17.04 13.54
C LYS A 5 27.83 15.61 14.10
N LYS A 6 28.35 15.49 15.32
CA LYS A 6 28.41 14.22 16.08
C LYS A 6 27.00 13.64 16.21
N MET A 7 26.77 12.43 15.69
CA MET A 7 25.59 11.64 16.04
C MET A 7 25.73 11.23 17.52
N ARG A 8 24.70 11.50 18.34
CA ARG A 8 24.66 11.08 19.74
C ARG A 8 24.76 9.54 19.81
N SER A 9 25.61 9.05 20.70
CA SER A 9 25.79 7.63 21.03
C SER A 9 24.47 7.04 21.55
N ARG A 10 24.10 5.86 21.02
CA ARG A 10 22.93 5.10 21.44
C ARG A 10 23.39 4.20 22.60
N THR A 11 22.85 4.40 23.80
CA THR A 11 23.11 3.54 24.96
C THR A 11 22.52 2.16 24.74
N GLU A 12 23.25 1.14 25.18
CA GLU A 12 22.91 -0.28 25.11
C GLU A 12 21.72 -0.57 26.03
N GLY A 13 20.56 -0.95 25.47
CA GLY A 13 19.36 -1.34 26.22
C GLY A 13 18.03 -1.28 25.45
N ASP A 14 17.88 -0.36 24.48
CA ASP A 14 16.61 -0.18 23.77
C ASP A 14 16.53 -1.00 22.48
N VAL A 15 16.08 -2.26 22.61
CA VAL A 15 15.61 -3.02 21.44
C VAL A 15 14.33 -2.35 20.93
N ILE A 16 14.42 -1.70 19.77
CA ILE A 16 13.26 -1.10 19.10
C ILE A 16 12.29 -2.23 18.74
N LYS A 17 11.06 -2.15 19.24
CA LYS A 17 9.99 -3.12 18.94
C LYS A 17 9.73 -3.16 17.44
N SER A 18 9.56 -4.37 16.90
CA SER A 18 9.21 -4.63 15.51
C SER A 18 8.10 -5.68 15.44
N GLY A 19 7.34 -5.71 14.35
CA GLY A 19 6.20 -6.61 14.17
C GLY A 19 4.84 -5.89 14.18
N PRO A 20 3.73 -6.66 14.19
CA PRO A 20 2.39 -6.10 14.17
C PRO A 20 2.14 -5.18 15.37
N TYR A 21 1.27 -4.20 15.20
CA TYR A 21 0.80 -3.38 16.31
C TYR A 21 -0.37 -4.09 16.98
N THR A 22 -0.36 -4.09 18.31
CA THR A 22 -1.51 -4.53 19.09
C THR A 22 -2.57 -3.43 19.20
N ASN A 23 -3.77 -3.79 19.65
CA ASN A 23 -4.84 -2.80 19.85
C ASN A 23 -4.47 -1.77 20.93
N GLU A 24 -3.71 -2.19 21.95
CA GLU A 24 -3.22 -1.33 23.02
C GLU A 24 -2.20 -0.31 22.48
N GLU A 25 -1.28 -0.76 21.62
CA GLU A 25 -0.32 0.14 20.97
C GLU A 25 -1.02 1.14 20.03
N ASP A 26 -2.06 0.71 19.32
CA ASP A 26 -2.87 1.59 18.48
C ASP A 26 -3.61 2.65 19.31
N ALA A 27 -4.21 2.26 20.44
CA ALA A 27 -4.89 3.17 21.34
C ALA A 27 -3.93 4.23 21.90
N GLN A 28 -2.76 3.80 22.38
CA GLN A 28 -1.70 4.70 22.85
C GLN A 28 -1.20 5.62 21.73
N LEU A 29 -1.05 5.10 20.51
CA LEU A 29 -0.62 5.90 19.36
C LEU A 29 -1.65 6.99 19.01
N ILE A 30 -2.95 6.70 19.08
CA ILE A 30 -4.00 7.71 18.85
C ILE A 30 -3.93 8.78 19.95
N GLU A 31 -3.90 8.40 21.21
CA GLU A 31 -3.83 9.33 22.35
C GLU A 31 -2.59 10.24 22.27
N LEU A 32 -1.41 9.67 22.04
CA LEU A 32 -0.17 10.43 21.92
C LEU A 32 -0.17 11.33 20.68
N TYR A 33 -0.85 10.94 19.60
CA TYR A 33 -1.01 11.79 18.43
C TYR A 33 -1.90 13.00 18.76
N GLU A 34 -3.03 12.80 19.44
CA GLU A 34 -3.92 13.89 19.84
C GLU A 34 -3.18 14.92 20.71
N GLN A 35 -2.36 14.45 21.66
CA GLN A 35 -1.56 15.29 22.56
C GLN A 35 -0.40 16.05 21.89
N HIS A 36 0.07 15.60 20.72
CA HIS A 36 1.29 16.13 20.08
C HIS A 36 1.09 16.48 18.61
N SER A 37 -0.16 16.54 18.12
CA SER A 37 -0.49 16.70 16.70
C SER A 37 0.08 17.98 16.08
N ASP A 38 0.22 19.03 16.89
CA ASP A 38 0.78 20.35 16.56
C ASP A 38 2.31 20.35 16.42
N LYS A 39 3.01 19.38 17.02
CA LYS A 39 4.48 19.34 17.04
C LYS A 39 5.06 18.90 15.69
N VAL A 40 6.19 19.51 15.30
CA VAL A 40 6.92 19.19 14.05
C VAL A 40 7.55 17.80 14.11
N ASP A 41 8.05 17.40 15.28
CA ASP A 41 8.74 16.14 15.54
C ASP A 41 7.85 15.10 16.25
N LYS A 42 6.53 15.29 16.23
CA LYS A 42 5.52 14.42 16.86
C LYS A 42 5.80 12.93 16.70
N TRP A 43 6.14 12.47 15.50
CA TRP A 43 6.41 11.06 15.24
C TRP A 43 7.62 10.51 16.00
N LYS A 44 8.65 11.34 16.21
CA LYS A 44 9.82 10.97 17.00
C LYS A 44 9.50 10.94 18.49
N ILE A 45 8.69 11.88 18.97
CA ILE A 45 8.22 11.92 20.36
C ILE A 45 7.39 10.66 20.66
N ILE A 46 6.40 10.37 19.81
CA ILE A 46 5.52 9.20 19.95
C ILE A 46 6.34 7.90 19.86
N ALA A 47 7.30 7.83 18.93
CA ALA A 47 8.19 6.69 18.78
C ALA A 47 9.01 6.38 20.04
N GLY A 48 9.48 7.41 20.75
CA GLY A 48 10.18 7.24 22.03
C GLY A 48 9.28 6.65 23.11
N ASN A 49 8.00 7.03 23.15
CA ASN A 49 7.04 6.51 24.13
C ASN A 49 6.64 5.06 23.84
N LEU A 50 6.49 4.68 22.56
CA LEU A 50 6.09 3.33 22.16
C LEU A 50 7.26 2.37 21.95
N ASN A 51 8.50 2.86 22.11
CA ASN A 51 9.74 2.14 21.80
C ASN A 51 9.70 1.48 20.40
N ARG A 52 9.19 2.22 19.40
CA ARG A 52 9.06 1.79 18.00
C ARG A 52 9.77 2.75 17.07
N ASN A 53 10.04 2.31 15.83
CA ASN A 53 10.63 3.20 14.84
C ASN A 53 9.62 4.29 14.40
N TYR A 54 10.03 5.57 14.41
CA TYR A 54 9.16 6.69 14.03
C TYR A 54 8.56 6.58 12.62
N LYS A 55 9.24 5.92 11.68
CA LYS A 55 8.71 5.70 10.32
C LYS A 55 7.53 4.74 10.36
N SER A 56 7.66 3.65 11.12
CA SER A 56 6.60 2.67 11.32
C SER A 56 5.39 3.28 12.03
N ILE A 57 5.65 4.11 13.04
CA ILE A 57 4.61 4.83 13.78
C ILE A 57 3.81 5.76 12.86
N ARG A 58 4.52 6.59 12.07
CA ARG A 58 3.89 7.45 11.08
C ARG A 58 3.08 6.64 10.07
N GLU A 59 3.66 5.57 9.53
CA GLU A 59 3.01 4.69 8.56
C GLU A 59 1.73 4.07 9.13
N ARG A 60 1.77 3.54 10.35
CA ARG A 60 0.61 2.97 11.05
C ARG A 60 -0.51 4.00 11.18
N TYR A 61 -0.17 5.19 11.66
CA TYR A 61 -1.17 6.23 11.88
C TYR A 61 -1.83 6.69 10.56
N VAL A 62 -1.02 7.10 9.57
CA VAL A 62 -1.54 7.72 8.33
C VAL A 62 -2.29 6.75 7.42
N ASN A 63 -2.13 5.44 7.61
CA ASN A 63 -2.77 4.40 6.82
C ASN A 63 -3.93 3.68 7.52
N HIS A 64 -3.96 3.67 8.87
CA HIS A 64 -4.92 2.84 9.61
C HIS A 64 -5.64 3.54 10.77
N LEU A 65 -5.01 4.48 11.46
CA LEU A 65 -5.55 5.02 12.71
C LEU A 65 -6.18 6.40 12.58
N ASP A 66 -5.70 7.23 11.65
CA ASP A 66 -6.29 8.54 11.40
C ASP A 66 -7.79 8.42 11.10
N GLN A 67 -8.60 9.08 11.92
CA GLN A 67 -10.06 9.03 11.86
C GLN A 67 -10.62 9.59 10.56
N THR A 68 -9.85 10.42 9.85
CA THR A 68 -10.24 10.94 8.54
C THR A 68 -10.20 9.88 7.43
N ILE A 69 -9.59 8.71 7.67
CA ILE A 69 -9.48 7.64 6.68
C ILE A 69 -10.81 6.90 6.53
N ASP A 70 -11.28 6.77 5.29
CA ASP A 70 -12.37 5.85 4.99
C ASP A 70 -11.85 4.41 4.91
N LYS A 71 -12.23 3.60 5.89
CA LYS A 71 -11.87 2.18 6.02
C LYS A 71 -12.75 1.26 5.19
N SER A 72 -13.79 1.77 4.52
CA SER A 72 -14.62 0.99 3.62
C SER A 72 -13.80 0.47 2.43
N ASP A 73 -14.33 -0.55 1.76
CA ASP A 73 -13.81 -0.95 0.46
C ASP A 73 -13.91 0.19 -0.57
N LEU A 74 -12.99 0.16 -1.55
CA LEU A 74 -13.04 1.03 -2.71
C LEU A 74 -14.33 0.74 -3.51
N THR A 75 -15.06 1.81 -3.79
CA THR A 75 -16.28 1.78 -4.60
C THR A 75 -15.96 1.40 -6.05
N ALA A 76 -16.99 1.01 -6.81
CA ALA A 76 -16.83 0.66 -8.21
C ALA A 76 -16.29 1.84 -9.05
N ASP A 77 -16.76 3.06 -8.78
CA ASP A 77 -16.30 4.25 -9.48
C ASP A 77 -14.83 4.57 -9.15
N GLU A 78 -14.42 4.44 -7.88
CA GLU A 78 -13.01 4.60 -7.50
C GLU A 78 -12.11 3.57 -8.18
N LYS A 79 -12.55 2.31 -8.22
CA LYS A 79 -11.82 1.23 -8.90
C LYS A 79 -11.67 1.54 -10.40
N ARG A 80 -12.74 2.02 -11.05
CA ARG A 80 -12.72 2.44 -12.47
C ARG A 80 -11.76 3.60 -12.69
N GLU A 81 -11.78 4.62 -11.83
CA GLU A 81 -10.89 5.78 -11.93
C GLU A 81 -9.42 5.36 -11.73
N ILE A 82 -9.13 4.49 -10.75
CA ILE A 82 -7.76 3.96 -10.56
C ILE A 82 -7.29 3.23 -11.82
N ASP A 83 -8.17 2.44 -12.42
CA ASP A 83 -7.86 1.69 -13.63
C ASP A 83 -7.55 2.61 -14.82
N ASP A 84 -8.38 3.63 -15.03
CA ASP A 84 -8.17 4.62 -16.08
C ASP A 84 -6.85 5.38 -15.87
N LEU A 85 -6.58 5.84 -14.64
CA LEU A 85 -5.34 6.55 -14.30
C LEU A 85 -4.06 5.71 -14.45
N GLN A 86 -4.16 4.38 -14.36
CA GLN A 86 -3.03 3.46 -14.50
C GLN A 86 -2.86 2.88 -15.91
N THR A 87 -3.91 2.88 -16.74
CA THR A 87 -3.89 2.22 -18.05
C THR A 87 -4.02 3.19 -19.21
N ASN A 88 -4.74 4.29 -19.06
CA ASN A 88 -4.98 5.25 -20.14
C ASN A 88 -3.69 6.03 -20.49
N PRO A 89 -3.19 5.94 -21.74
CA PRO A 89 -1.96 6.61 -22.16
C PRO A 89 -1.93 8.11 -21.88
N CYS A 90 -3.08 8.79 -21.95
CA CYS A 90 -3.19 10.23 -21.69
C CYS A 90 -2.88 10.59 -20.22
N TYR A 91 -3.22 9.70 -19.27
CA TYR A 91 -3.02 9.93 -17.84
C TYR A 91 -1.77 9.27 -17.28
N ASN A 92 -1.28 8.20 -17.92
CA ASN A 92 -0.16 7.39 -17.44
C ASN A 92 1.08 8.23 -17.13
N LYS A 93 1.45 9.20 -17.98
CA LYS A 93 2.62 10.07 -17.72
C LYS A 93 2.48 10.84 -16.40
N LYS A 94 1.25 11.23 -16.04
CA LYS A 94 0.97 11.99 -14.84
C LYS A 94 0.76 11.11 -13.61
N TYR A 95 0.08 9.96 -13.73
CA TYR A 95 -0.41 9.21 -12.56
C TYR A 95 0.12 7.77 -12.41
N ARG A 96 0.86 7.23 -13.38
CA ARG A 96 1.38 5.86 -13.29
C ARG A 96 2.27 5.68 -12.07
N ASN A 97 1.95 4.70 -11.22
CA ASN A 97 2.62 4.43 -9.93
C ASN A 97 2.67 5.63 -8.95
N LYS A 98 1.90 6.69 -9.18
CA LYS A 98 1.85 7.86 -8.29
C LYS A 98 0.69 7.75 -7.31
N TRP A 99 0.74 6.71 -6.48
CA TRP A 99 -0.30 6.39 -5.50
C TRP A 99 -0.75 7.55 -4.61
N PRO A 100 0.15 8.39 -4.05
CA PRO A 100 -0.30 9.54 -3.26
C PRO A 100 -1.08 10.58 -4.08
N GLU A 101 -0.73 10.79 -5.35
CA GLU A 101 -1.45 11.72 -6.23
C GLU A 101 -2.85 11.20 -6.62
N ILE A 102 -2.96 9.90 -6.81
CA ILE A 102 -4.26 9.24 -7.03
C ILE A 102 -5.11 9.32 -5.76
N ALA A 103 -4.52 9.07 -4.58
CA ALA A 103 -5.21 9.18 -3.29
C ALA A 103 -5.79 10.56 -3.06
N LYS A 104 -5.00 11.61 -3.33
CA LYS A 104 -5.48 13.00 -3.30
C LYS A 104 -6.64 13.19 -4.26
N LYS A 105 -6.47 12.81 -5.53
CA LYS A 105 -7.50 13.00 -6.58
C LYS A 105 -8.81 12.30 -6.22
N LEU A 106 -8.77 11.06 -5.76
CA LEU A 106 -9.98 10.34 -5.34
C LEU A 106 -10.65 11.01 -4.14
N SER A 107 -9.87 11.55 -3.21
CA SER A 107 -10.40 12.17 -1.98
C SER A 107 -11.02 13.55 -2.19
N LEU A 108 -10.69 14.28 -3.26
CA LEU A 108 -11.15 15.67 -3.47
C LEU A 108 -12.68 15.82 -3.59
N ASN A 109 -13.36 14.84 -4.19
CA ASN A 109 -14.79 14.95 -4.52
C ASN A 109 -15.67 14.00 -3.70
N ARG A 110 -15.16 13.47 -2.59
CA ARG A 110 -15.86 12.51 -1.73
C ARG A 110 -16.50 13.18 -0.54
N LYS A 111 -17.69 12.71 -0.16
CA LYS A 111 -18.35 13.10 1.10
C LYS A 111 -17.82 12.33 2.31
N GLN A 112 -17.33 11.10 2.07
CA GLN A 112 -16.73 10.24 3.08
C GLN A 112 -15.27 10.66 3.35
N GLY A 113 -14.61 9.95 4.28
CA GLY A 113 -13.19 10.15 4.60
C GLY A 113 -12.23 10.00 3.40
N ARG A 114 -10.97 10.37 3.61
CA ARG A 114 -9.91 10.30 2.60
C ARG A 114 -9.52 8.85 2.30
N ARG A 115 -9.06 8.63 1.07
CA ARG A 115 -8.37 7.39 0.67
C ARG A 115 -6.87 7.50 0.90
N THR A 116 -6.21 6.37 1.13
CA THR A 116 -4.77 6.27 1.34
C THR A 116 -4.07 5.72 0.10
N GLU A 117 -2.79 6.06 -0.06
CA GLU A 117 -1.96 5.48 -1.13
C GLU A 117 -1.87 3.94 -1.01
N LEU A 118 -1.93 3.42 0.22
CA LEU A 118 -1.89 1.99 0.50
C LEU A 118 -3.13 1.26 -0.05
N GLN A 119 -4.32 1.83 0.12
CA GLN A 119 -5.57 1.26 -0.41
C GLN A 119 -5.50 1.10 -1.95
N ILE A 120 -5.03 2.14 -2.63
CA ILE A 120 -4.95 2.18 -4.09
C ILE A 120 -3.90 1.19 -4.59
N LYS A 121 -2.71 1.20 -3.99
CA LYS A 121 -1.64 0.26 -4.31
C LYS A 121 -2.07 -1.18 -4.09
N ASN A 122 -2.80 -1.46 -3.00
CA ASN A 122 -3.31 -2.80 -2.70
C ASN A 122 -4.32 -3.28 -3.74
N TYR A 123 -5.26 -2.42 -4.13
CA TYR A 123 -6.21 -2.72 -5.21
C TYR A 123 -5.50 -3.05 -6.51
N TRP A 124 -4.59 -2.18 -6.96
CA TRP A 124 -3.86 -2.37 -8.21
C TRP A 124 -3.03 -3.65 -8.20
N ASN A 125 -2.23 -3.88 -7.15
CA ASN A 125 -1.43 -5.09 -7.02
C ASN A 125 -2.28 -6.36 -6.98
N SER A 126 -3.45 -6.32 -6.33
CA SER A 126 -4.39 -7.43 -6.31
C SER A 126 -4.92 -7.74 -7.72
N LYS A 127 -5.27 -6.68 -8.47
CA LYS A 127 -5.71 -6.78 -9.86
C LYS A 127 -4.60 -7.35 -10.76
N GLU A 128 -3.37 -6.83 -10.68
CA GLU A 128 -2.24 -7.34 -11.46
C GLU A 128 -1.93 -8.81 -11.18
N ARG A 129 -1.95 -9.22 -9.91
CA ARG A 129 -1.76 -10.64 -9.54
C ARG A 129 -2.86 -11.52 -10.14
N THR A 130 -4.09 -11.05 -10.13
CA THR A 130 -5.23 -11.77 -10.71
C THR A 130 -5.09 -11.90 -12.23
N GLN A 131 -4.70 -10.84 -12.93
CA GLN A 131 -4.48 -10.90 -14.38
C GLN A 131 -3.32 -11.82 -14.76
N LYS A 132 -2.20 -11.76 -14.04
CA LYS A 132 -1.06 -12.68 -14.24
C LYS A 132 -1.48 -14.14 -14.07
N ARG A 133 -2.30 -14.46 -13.07
CA ARG A 133 -2.83 -15.81 -12.86
C ARG A 133 -3.74 -16.25 -14.00
N LYS A 134 -4.64 -15.36 -14.48
CA LYS A 134 -5.52 -15.64 -15.62
C LYS A 134 -4.72 -15.95 -16.89
N ASN A 135 -3.70 -15.15 -17.19
CA ASN A 135 -2.85 -15.37 -18.37
C ASN A 135 -2.11 -16.71 -18.30
N LYS A 136 -1.51 -17.05 -17.15
CA LYS A 136 -0.88 -18.36 -16.94
C LYS A 136 -1.85 -19.53 -17.13
N ASN A 137 -3.08 -19.40 -16.62
CA ASN A 137 -4.10 -20.44 -16.80
C ASN A 137 -4.55 -20.58 -18.26
N LYS A 138 -4.58 -19.46 -18.99
CA LYS A 138 -4.90 -19.44 -20.42
C LYS A 138 -3.79 -20.11 -21.24
N GLU A 139 -2.53 -19.77 -21.00
CA GLU A 139 -1.35 -20.41 -21.61
C GLU A 139 -1.36 -21.93 -21.40
N ARG A 140 -1.54 -22.39 -20.15
CA ARG A 140 -1.67 -23.83 -19.83
C ARG A 140 -2.84 -24.50 -20.54
N SER A 141 -3.92 -23.77 -20.80
CA SER A 141 -5.07 -24.31 -21.52
C SER A 141 -4.77 -24.49 -23.00
N TYR A 142 -4.10 -23.52 -23.64
CA TYR A 142 -3.63 -23.65 -25.02
C TYR A 142 -2.63 -24.79 -25.19
N GLU A 143 -1.68 -24.93 -24.25
CA GLU A 143 -0.70 -26.02 -24.26
C GLU A 143 -1.38 -27.39 -24.19
N ARG A 144 -2.34 -27.57 -23.27
CA ARG A 144 -3.13 -28.81 -23.18
C ARG A 144 -3.89 -29.12 -24.45
N ILE A 145 -4.57 -28.12 -25.04
CA ILE A 145 -5.33 -28.30 -26.29
C ILE A 145 -4.37 -28.68 -27.43
N SER A 146 -3.24 -27.99 -27.56
CA SER A 146 -2.21 -28.27 -28.57
C SER A 146 -1.69 -29.70 -28.45
N ASN A 147 -1.34 -30.14 -27.22
CA ASN A 147 -0.86 -31.49 -26.96
C ASN A 147 -1.92 -32.55 -27.34
N ILE A 148 -3.19 -32.33 -27.00
CA ILE A 148 -4.29 -33.24 -27.39
C ILE A 148 -4.43 -33.31 -28.91
N MET A 149 -4.39 -32.17 -29.61
CA MET A 149 -4.51 -32.13 -31.07
C MET A 149 -3.34 -32.86 -31.74
N ASN A 150 -2.12 -32.68 -31.23
CA ASN A 150 -0.95 -33.38 -31.75
C ASN A 150 -1.06 -34.90 -31.57
N ILE A 151 -1.48 -35.37 -30.39
CA ILE A 151 -1.73 -36.80 -30.12
C ILE A 151 -2.78 -37.37 -31.08
N LYS A 152 -3.90 -36.65 -31.28
CA LYS A 152 -4.96 -37.09 -32.20
C LYS A 152 -4.49 -37.19 -33.65
N ASN A 153 -3.58 -36.32 -34.08
CA ASN A 153 -3.02 -36.39 -35.42
C ASN A 153 -2.12 -37.63 -35.57
N ILE A 154 -1.25 -37.90 -34.60
CA ILE A 154 -0.39 -39.10 -34.60
C ILE A 154 -1.21 -40.39 -34.69
N ILE A 155 -2.30 -40.52 -33.93
CA ILE A 155 -3.16 -41.72 -33.93
C ILE A 155 -3.93 -41.88 -35.25
N ARG A 156 -4.22 -40.78 -35.97
CA ARG A 156 -4.94 -40.83 -37.24
C ARG A 156 -4.10 -41.40 -38.38
N ASP A 157 -2.78 -41.28 -38.28
CA ASP A 157 -1.83 -41.64 -39.34
C ASP A 157 -1.28 -43.10 -39.19
N VAL A 158 -1.90 -43.91 -38.31
CA VAL A 158 -1.60 -45.35 -38.08
C VAL A 158 -2.83 -46.18 -38.45
#